data_AF-A0A941UWN0-F1
#
_entry.id   AF-A0A941UWN0-F1
#
_cell.length_a   1.000
_cell.length_b   1.000
_cell.length_c   1.000
_cell.angle_alpha   90.00
_cell.angle_beta   90.00
_cell.angle_gamma   90.00
#
_symmetry.space_group_name_H-M   'P 1'
#
loop_
_entity.id
_entity.type
_entity.pdbx_description
1 polymer ?
#
loop_
_entity_poly.entity_id
_entity_poly.type
_entity_poly.pdbx_seq_one_letter_code
_entity_poly.pdbx_strand_id
1 'polypeptide(L)'
;MEIKINATKRAAQGTGASRRLRRAGRVPGILYGGANPAQPIDLDHNELWHQLKHEAFHSSIVNMDLEGANQQVLLRDVQMHAYKRQVTHVDFQRVDATHKIHVKVPLHFVNADIAPGVKLQGGISAGVHRGGSEGTHRRQLAARDRPEAAERRRGGPAQGREPGGGEYRDAARHRGRGAGSPPRLIVGLGNPGPEYAATRHNCGFWLAEIIAGHLGVALRREARFHGLVGQARGGGADGGLWILLPQTYMNRSGQAVLALAHFYRILPDQILVLHDEIDLPPGQLRLKFGGGLGGHNGLKDIAGHLGTQDFWRLRVGVGHPGDRNEVISYVLKPPRQEEQAEIDGSLDRALETWPLLAKGEYPSAMQKLNTRPKPQAAGSADGSN
;
A
#
# COMPACT_ATOMS: atom_id res chain seq x y z
N MET A 1 -3.94 -32.86 -8.98
CA MET A 1 -4.73 -32.23 -7.90
C MET A 1 -5.98 -31.67 -8.55
N GLU A 2 -7.15 -32.11 -8.13
CA GLU A 2 -8.41 -31.55 -8.60
C GLU A 2 -8.80 -30.40 -7.66
N ILE A 3 -8.76 -29.16 -8.16
CA ILE A 3 -9.10 -27.97 -7.35
C ILE A 3 -10.57 -27.64 -7.58
N LYS A 4 -11.34 -27.57 -6.51
CA LYS A 4 -12.78 -27.26 -6.52
C LYS A 4 -13.03 -25.94 -5.81
N ILE A 5 -13.93 -25.13 -6.37
CA ILE A 5 -14.38 -23.86 -5.78
C ILE A 5 -15.90 -23.73 -5.87
N ASN A 6 -16.52 -23.17 -4.85
CA ASN A 6 -17.97 -22.93 -4.82
C ASN A 6 -18.27 -21.46 -5.12
N ALA A 7 -19.26 -21.22 -5.99
CA ALA A 7 -19.72 -19.88 -6.34
C ALA A 7 -21.25 -19.80 -6.34
N THR A 8 -21.79 -18.63 -5.99
CA THR A 8 -23.23 -18.32 -6.07
C THR A 8 -23.47 -17.21 -7.08
N LYS A 9 -24.64 -17.20 -7.74
CA LYS A 9 -25.00 -16.10 -8.64
C LYS A 9 -25.46 -14.90 -7.83
N ARG A 10 -25.10 -13.69 -8.27
CA ARG A 10 -25.57 -12.45 -7.66
C ARG A 10 -26.44 -11.64 -8.62
N ALA A 11 -27.57 -11.14 -8.11
CA ALA A 11 -28.42 -10.19 -8.83
C ALA A 11 -27.97 -8.73 -8.63
N ALA A 12 -27.45 -8.38 -7.45
CA ALA A 12 -27.07 -7.01 -7.11
C ALA A 12 -25.70 -6.63 -7.68
N GLN A 13 -25.64 -5.63 -8.57
CA GLN A 13 -24.42 -5.10 -9.18
C GLN A 13 -24.07 -3.69 -8.65
N GLY A 14 -22.86 -3.20 -8.93
CA GLY A 14 -22.41 -1.85 -8.58
C GLY A 14 -21.48 -1.76 -7.36
N THR A 15 -20.92 -0.55 -7.14
CA THR A 15 -19.89 -0.27 -6.12
C THR A 15 -20.40 -0.45 -4.68
N GLY A 16 -21.64 -0.02 -4.41
CA GLY A 16 -22.29 -0.17 -3.10
C GLY A 16 -22.58 -1.62 -2.71
N ALA A 17 -23.12 -2.42 -3.63
CA ALA A 17 -23.39 -3.84 -3.42
C ALA A 17 -22.10 -4.63 -3.18
N SER A 18 -21.06 -4.35 -3.96
CA SER A 18 -19.75 -5.01 -3.87
C SER A 18 -18.99 -4.65 -2.58
N ARG A 19 -19.26 -3.48 -1.97
CA ARG A 19 -18.74 -3.13 -0.63
C ARG A 19 -19.46 -3.90 0.48
N ARG A 20 -20.79 -4.09 0.38
CA ARG A 20 -21.56 -4.87 1.37
C ARG A 20 -21.13 -6.33 1.39
N LEU A 21 -20.95 -6.95 0.22
CA LEU A 21 -20.46 -8.34 0.11
C LEU A 21 -19.10 -8.54 0.81
N ARG A 22 -18.16 -7.60 0.59
CA ARG A 22 -16.84 -7.67 1.24
C ARG A 22 -16.90 -7.51 2.76
N ARG A 23 -17.86 -6.76 3.29
CA ARG A 23 -18.10 -6.67 4.75
C ARG A 23 -18.69 -7.96 5.32
N ALA A 24 -19.45 -8.71 4.51
CA ALA A 24 -20.01 -10.00 4.86
C ALA A 24 -19.05 -11.18 4.65
N GLY A 25 -17.76 -10.93 4.36
CA GLY A 25 -16.77 -11.99 4.12
C GLY A 25 -16.89 -12.67 2.76
N ARG A 26 -17.59 -12.07 1.79
CA ARG A 26 -17.76 -12.60 0.44
C ARG A 26 -17.05 -11.74 -0.61
N VAL A 27 -16.50 -12.39 -1.63
CA VAL A 27 -15.71 -11.74 -2.69
C VAL A 27 -16.58 -11.62 -3.95
N PRO A 28 -16.80 -10.40 -4.46
CA PRO A 28 -17.47 -10.23 -5.74
C PRO A 28 -16.55 -10.71 -6.87
N GLY A 29 -17.13 -11.39 -7.86
CA GLY A 29 -16.39 -11.76 -9.06
C GLY A 29 -17.24 -11.80 -10.32
N ILE A 30 -16.58 -12.01 -11.45
CA ILE A 30 -17.21 -12.14 -12.76
C ILE A 30 -16.74 -13.45 -13.40
N LEU A 31 -17.69 -14.27 -13.83
CA LEU A 31 -17.47 -15.44 -14.66
C LEU A 31 -17.82 -15.11 -16.11
N TYR A 32 -16.85 -15.13 -17.01
CA TYR A 32 -17.05 -14.79 -18.42
C TYR A 32 -16.44 -15.84 -19.35
N GLY A 33 -16.67 -15.70 -20.66
CA GLY A 33 -16.17 -16.63 -21.67
C GLY A 33 -17.10 -17.82 -21.93
N GLY A 34 -16.79 -18.54 -23.02
CA GLY A 34 -17.67 -19.55 -23.64
C GLY A 34 -18.80 -18.91 -24.46
N ALA A 35 -19.86 -19.69 -24.72
CA ALA A 35 -21.05 -19.24 -25.44
C ALA A 35 -22.06 -18.47 -24.56
N ASN A 36 -21.86 -18.47 -23.23
CA ASN A 36 -22.78 -17.86 -22.27
C ASN A 36 -22.37 -16.42 -21.92
N PRO A 37 -23.33 -15.53 -21.61
CA PRO A 37 -23.03 -14.16 -21.19
C PRO A 37 -22.21 -14.12 -19.89
N ALA A 38 -21.55 -12.99 -19.66
CA ALA A 38 -20.81 -12.74 -18.43
C ALA A 38 -21.77 -12.77 -17.23
N GLN A 39 -21.45 -13.60 -16.25
CA GLN A 39 -22.27 -13.85 -15.09
C GLN A 39 -21.58 -13.30 -13.84
N PRO A 40 -22.21 -12.33 -13.15
CA PRO A 40 -21.76 -11.89 -11.84
C PRO A 40 -21.90 -13.05 -10.85
N ILE A 41 -20.83 -13.32 -10.12
CA ILE A 41 -20.78 -14.34 -9.08
C ILE A 41 -20.26 -13.76 -7.78
N ASP A 42 -20.42 -14.49 -6.70
CA ASP A 42 -19.78 -14.22 -5.42
C ASP A 42 -19.29 -15.52 -4.78
N LEU A 43 -18.14 -15.43 -4.11
CA LEU A 43 -17.45 -16.56 -3.50
C LEU A 43 -17.13 -16.28 -2.03
N ASP A 44 -16.91 -17.33 -1.24
CA ASP A 44 -16.40 -17.18 0.11
C ASP A 44 -14.95 -16.66 0.09
N HIS A 45 -14.67 -15.64 0.90
CA HIS A 45 -13.34 -15.02 0.93
C HIS A 45 -12.26 -15.97 1.45
N ASN A 46 -12.54 -16.75 2.49
CA ASN A 46 -11.54 -17.59 3.13
C ASN A 46 -11.18 -18.76 2.23
N GLU A 47 -12.18 -19.44 1.66
CA GLU A 47 -11.97 -20.55 0.72
C GLU A 47 -11.11 -20.11 -0.47
N LEU A 48 -11.47 -18.98 -1.09
CA LEU A 48 -10.72 -18.40 -2.20
C LEU A 48 -9.30 -17.97 -1.81
N TRP A 49 -9.14 -17.33 -0.64
CA TRP A 49 -7.84 -16.90 -0.13
C TRP A 49 -6.87 -18.08 0.08
N HIS A 50 -7.38 -19.21 0.59
CA HIS A 50 -6.57 -20.41 0.76
C HIS A 50 -6.13 -20.99 -0.59
N GLN A 51 -7.00 -21.03 -1.59
CA GLN A 51 -6.65 -21.49 -2.92
C GLN A 51 -5.62 -20.59 -3.62
N LEU A 52 -5.75 -19.26 -3.45
CA LEU A 52 -4.81 -18.28 -4.04
C LEU A 52 -3.37 -18.39 -3.54
N LYS A 53 -3.14 -19.02 -2.37
CA LYS A 53 -1.79 -19.27 -1.84
C LYS A 53 -1.06 -20.39 -2.57
N HIS A 54 -1.77 -21.25 -3.29
CA HIS A 54 -1.16 -22.31 -4.06
C HIS A 54 -0.83 -21.79 -5.45
N GLU A 55 0.46 -21.80 -5.82
CA GLU A 55 0.92 -21.34 -7.14
C GLU A 55 0.22 -22.09 -8.28
N ALA A 56 -0.08 -23.38 -8.08
CA ALA A 56 -0.83 -24.20 -9.02
C ALA A 56 -2.22 -23.62 -9.35
N PHE A 57 -2.85 -22.88 -8.44
CA PHE A 57 -4.18 -22.30 -8.66
C PHE A 57 -4.18 -21.18 -9.73
N HIS A 58 -3.05 -20.49 -9.91
CA HIS A 58 -2.94 -19.39 -10.88
C HIS A 58 -2.85 -19.87 -12.34
N SER A 59 -2.43 -21.12 -12.56
CA SER A 59 -2.21 -21.67 -13.90
C SER A 59 -3.03 -22.93 -14.23
N SER A 60 -3.72 -23.51 -13.24
CA SER A 60 -4.50 -24.74 -13.44
C SER A 60 -5.94 -24.44 -13.80
N ILE A 61 -6.55 -25.36 -14.55
CA ILE A 61 -8.01 -25.39 -14.74
C ILE A 61 -8.65 -25.86 -13.42
N VAL A 62 -9.64 -25.11 -12.96
CA VAL A 62 -10.35 -25.31 -11.70
C VAL A 62 -11.78 -25.74 -12.01
N ASN A 63 -12.33 -26.66 -11.23
CA ASN A 63 -13.74 -27.02 -11.30
C ASN A 63 -14.53 -26.06 -10.38
N MET A 64 -15.36 -25.21 -10.97
CA MET A 64 -16.27 -24.32 -10.25
C MET A 64 -17.66 -24.94 -10.18
N ASP A 65 -18.19 -25.12 -8.99
CA ASP A 65 -19.60 -25.43 -8.77
C ASP A 65 -20.40 -24.13 -8.66
N LEU A 66 -21.27 -23.89 -9.66
CA LEU A 66 -22.19 -22.77 -9.68
C LEU A 66 -23.61 -23.27 -9.46
N GLU A 67 -24.08 -23.26 -8.21
CA GLU A 67 -25.43 -23.70 -7.81
C GLU A 67 -25.78 -25.13 -8.27
N GLY A 68 -24.83 -26.07 -8.16
CA GLY A 68 -24.99 -27.48 -8.55
C GLY A 68 -24.54 -27.79 -9.98
N ALA A 69 -24.17 -26.78 -10.78
CA ALA A 69 -23.63 -26.96 -12.11
C ALA A 69 -22.10 -26.81 -12.12
N ASN A 70 -21.39 -27.93 -12.31
CA ASN A 70 -19.94 -27.93 -12.44
C ASN A 70 -19.49 -27.39 -13.80
N GLN A 71 -18.60 -26.41 -13.78
CA GLN A 71 -17.99 -25.80 -14.97
C GLN A 71 -16.48 -25.69 -14.80
N GLN A 72 -15.74 -25.92 -15.89
CA GLN A 72 -14.29 -25.73 -15.89
C GLN A 72 -13.96 -24.26 -16.12
N VAL A 73 -13.19 -23.68 -15.21
CA VAL A 73 -12.81 -22.28 -15.23
C VAL A 73 -11.32 -22.10 -15.01
N LEU A 74 -10.79 -21.00 -15.51
CA LEU A 74 -9.42 -20.57 -15.31
C LEU A 74 -9.43 -19.20 -14.63
N LEU A 75 -8.61 -19.04 -13.60
CA LEU A 75 -8.40 -17.74 -12.96
C LEU A 75 -7.70 -16.77 -13.92
N ARG A 76 -8.26 -15.57 -14.11
CA ARG A 76 -7.72 -14.58 -15.05
C ARG A 76 -7.15 -13.35 -14.39
N ASP A 77 -7.89 -12.79 -13.45
CA ASP A 77 -7.44 -11.64 -12.70
C ASP A 77 -7.88 -11.75 -11.25
N VAL A 78 -7.05 -11.26 -10.36
CA VAL A 78 -7.29 -11.22 -8.93
C VAL A 78 -6.92 -9.84 -8.46
N GLN A 79 -7.92 -9.08 -8.04
CA GLN A 79 -7.70 -7.79 -7.42
C GLN A 79 -7.59 -7.99 -5.92
N MET A 80 -6.45 -7.61 -5.39
CA MET A 80 -6.16 -7.65 -3.97
C MET A 80 -6.37 -6.26 -3.40
N HIS A 81 -6.86 -6.19 -2.16
CA HIS A 81 -6.80 -4.95 -1.42
C HIS A 81 -5.33 -4.55 -1.27
N ALA A 82 -5.01 -3.27 -1.47
CA ALA A 82 -3.62 -2.81 -1.56
C ALA A 82 -2.77 -3.07 -0.29
N TYR A 83 -3.37 -3.44 0.84
CA TYR A 83 -2.68 -3.65 2.13
C TYR A 83 -3.41 -4.65 3.05
N LYS A 84 -4.74 -4.71 3.01
CA LYS A 84 -5.49 -5.76 3.72
C LYS A 84 -5.25 -7.09 3.03
N ARG A 85 -5.15 -8.18 3.80
CA ARG A 85 -5.19 -9.57 3.28
C ARG A 85 -6.62 -9.92 2.84
N GLN A 86 -7.14 -9.14 1.91
CA GLN A 86 -8.52 -9.22 1.45
C GLN A 86 -8.56 -9.21 -0.07
N VAL A 87 -9.23 -10.20 -0.67
CA VAL A 87 -9.49 -10.22 -2.11
C VAL A 87 -10.65 -9.26 -2.40
N THR A 88 -10.43 -8.27 -3.27
CA THR A 88 -11.45 -7.25 -3.59
C THR A 88 -12.31 -7.63 -4.78
N HIS A 89 -11.75 -8.34 -5.75
CA HIS A 89 -12.45 -8.82 -6.94
C HIS A 89 -11.74 -10.02 -7.54
N VAL A 90 -12.48 -10.94 -8.18
CA VAL A 90 -11.89 -12.02 -8.97
C VAL A 90 -12.58 -12.22 -10.32
N ASP A 91 -11.78 -12.57 -11.30
CA ASP A 91 -12.21 -12.80 -12.67
C ASP A 91 -11.89 -14.23 -13.08
N PHE A 92 -12.93 -14.98 -13.44
CA PHE A 92 -12.82 -16.34 -13.96
C PHE A 92 -13.24 -16.39 -15.42
N GLN A 93 -12.50 -17.16 -16.22
CA GLN A 93 -12.86 -17.46 -17.60
C GLN A 93 -13.27 -18.92 -17.75
N ARG A 94 -14.43 -19.19 -18.37
CA ARG A 94 -14.84 -20.55 -18.76
C ARG A 94 -13.88 -21.13 -19.78
N VAL A 95 -13.46 -22.37 -19.57
CA VAL A 95 -12.60 -23.11 -20.49
C VAL A 95 -13.48 -23.97 -21.39
N ASP A 96 -13.30 -23.83 -22.70
CA ASP A 96 -13.93 -24.67 -23.72
C ASP A 96 -12.81 -25.29 -24.55
N ALA A 97 -12.94 -26.58 -24.89
CA ALA A 97 -11.97 -27.32 -25.70
C ALA A 97 -11.78 -26.71 -27.10
N THR A 98 -12.73 -25.90 -27.55
CA THR A 98 -12.74 -25.30 -28.90
C THR A 98 -11.93 -24.00 -29.02
N HIS A 99 -11.54 -23.36 -27.90
CA HIS A 99 -10.93 -22.03 -27.92
C HIS A 99 -9.48 -22.05 -27.42
N LYS A 100 -8.57 -21.44 -28.18
CA LYS A 100 -7.16 -21.31 -27.78
C LYS A 100 -7.01 -20.33 -26.62
N ILE A 101 -6.43 -20.79 -25.52
CA ILE A 101 -6.17 -20.01 -24.31
C ILE A 101 -4.65 -19.80 -24.16
N HIS A 102 -4.20 -18.55 -24.04
CA HIS A 102 -2.84 -18.23 -23.65
C HIS A 102 -2.75 -18.04 -22.13
N VAL A 103 -1.86 -18.77 -21.47
CA VAL A 103 -1.61 -18.71 -20.03
C VAL A 103 -0.11 -18.53 -19.80
N LYS A 104 0.27 -17.59 -18.93
CA LYS A 104 1.66 -17.43 -18.49
C LYS A 104 1.89 -18.38 -17.33
N VAL A 105 2.64 -19.45 -17.56
CA VAL A 105 3.00 -20.42 -16.52
C VAL A 105 4.31 -19.97 -15.87
N PRO A 106 4.33 -19.67 -14.55
CA PRO A 106 5.57 -19.37 -13.86
C PRO A 106 6.44 -20.64 -13.78
N LEU A 107 7.70 -20.52 -14.20
CA LEU A 107 8.68 -21.60 -14.12
C LEU A 107 9.62 -21.34 -12.94
N HIS A 108 9.73 -22.30 -12.03
CA HIS A 108 10.72 -22.28 -10.96
C HIS A 108 11.94 -23.10 -11.39
N PHE A 109 13.10 -22.46 -11.49
CA PHE A 109 14.35 -23.11 -11.82
C PHE A 109 15.03 -23.59 -10.54
N VAL A 110 15.15 -24.91 -10.37
CA VAL A 110 15.87 -25.51 -9.25
C VAL A 110 17.37 -25.20 -9.39
N ASN A 111 18.02 -24.77 -8.30
CA ASN A 111 19.44 -24.37 -8.21
C ASN A 111 19.83 -23.05 -8.91
N ALA A 112 18.87 -22.20 -9.28
CA ALA A 112 19.17 -20.89 -9.88
C ALA A 112 20.08 -20.00 -9.00
N ASP A 113 20.00 -20.16 -7.68
CA ASP A 113 20.75 -19.34 -6.72
C ASP A 113 22.25 -19.70 -6.64
N ILE A 114 22.63 -20.88 -7.13
CA ILE A 114 23.98 -21.44 -7.04
C ILE A 114 24.71 -21.36 -8.40
N ALA A 115 24.00 -21.08 -9.49
CA ALA A 115 24.55 -21.09 -10.85
C ALA A 115 25.50 -19.88 -11.09
N PRO A 116 26.82 -20.09 -11.22
CA PRO A 116 27.79 -18.99 -11.32
C PRO A 116 27.59 -18.13 -12.59
N GLY A 117 27.13 -18.76 -13.68
CA GLY A 117 26.90 -18.08 -14.97
C GLY A 117 25.77 -17.04 -14.96
N VAL A 118 24.78 -17.16 -14.06
CA VAL A 118 23.66 -16.21 -13.94
C VAL A 118 24.04 -15.02 -13.06
N LYS A 119 24.81 -15.25 -11.99
CA LYS A 119 25.19 -14.21 -11.03
C LYS A 119 26.41 -13.38 -11.44
N LEU A 120 27.45 -14.01 -12.00
CA LEU A 120 28.73 -13.34 -12.25
C LEU A 120 28.88 -12.82 -13.68
N GLN A 121 28.19 -13.44 -14.65
CA GLN A 121 28.37 -13.13 -16.08
C GLN A 121 27.09 -12.61 -16.75
N GLY A 122 26.00 -12.39 -15.98
CA GLY A 122 24.75 -11.86 -16.52
C GLY A 122 24.04 -12.80 -17.52
N GLY A 123 24.34 -14.10 -17.49
CA GLY A 123 23.74 -15.08 -18.37
C GLY A 123 22.23 -15.20 -18.14
N ILE A 124 21.45 -15.19 -19.22
CA ILE A 124 20.00 -15.38 -19.19
C ILE A 124 19.71 -16.89 -19.19
N SER A 125 19.12 -17.40 -18.12
CA SER A 125 18.57 -18.76 -18.05
C SER A 125 17.31 -18.87 -18.92
N ALA A 126 17.48 -19.14 -20.22
CA ALA A 126 16.35 -19.41 -21.12
C ALA A 126 16.09 -20.92 -21.18
N GLY A 127 15.00 -21.38 -20.56
CA GLY A 127 14.50 -22.74 -20.74
C GLY A 127 13.90 -22.88 -22.14
N VAL A 128 14.58 -23.56 -23.06
CA VAL A 128 14.02 -23.91 -24.36
C VAL A 128 13.21 -25.20 -24.20
N HIS A 129 11.88 -25.08 -24.15
CA HIS A 129 11.00 -26.24 -24.27
C HIS A 129 10.83 -26.56 -25.76
N ARG A 130 11.52 -27.61 -26.24
CA ARG A 130 11.25 -28.17 -27.57
C ARG A 130 10.04 -29.10 -27.47
N GLY A 131 8.88 -28.63 -27.93
CA GLY A 131 7.82 -29.51 -28.38
C GLY A 131 8.31 -30.32 -29.59
N GLY A 132 8.12 -31.64 -29.55
CA GLY A 132 8.78 -32.58 -30.44
C GLY A 132 8.40 -32.52 -31.92
N SER A 133 9.37 -32.85 -32.77
CA SER A 133 9.29 -33.82 -33.87
C SER A 133 10.66 -33.86 -34.56
N GLU A 134 11.02 -35.05 -35.02
CA GLU A 134 12.30 -35.37 -35.67
C GLU A 134 12.64 -34.42 -36.82
N GLY A 135 13.92 -34.09 -36.97
CA GLY A 135 14.38 -33.24 -38.06
C GLY A 135 15.80 -32.72 -37.84
N THR A 136 16.77 -33.52 -38.27
CA THR A 136 18.14 -33.13 -38.54
C THR A 136 18.21 -31.82 -39.32
N HIS A 137 18.86 -30.78 -38.78
CA HIS A 137 19.70 -29.88 -39.58
C HIS A 137 20.61 -29.03 -38.67
N ARG A 138 21.91 -29.27 -38.83
CA ARG A 138 23.03 -28.50 -38.29
C ARG A 138 23.05 -27.15 -39.02
N ARG A 139 22.93 -26.02 -38.31
CA ARG A 139 23.40 -24.71 -38.79
C ARG A 139 24.05 -23.93 -37.64
N GLN A 140 25.37 -23.77 -37.77
CA GLN A 140 26.17 -22.76 -37.07
C GLN A 140 25.69 -21.38 -37.50
N LEU A 141 25.56 -20.43 -36.56
CA LEU A 141 25.57 -19.01 -36.88
C LEU A 141 26.42 -18.24 -35.86
N ALA A 142 27.29 -17.44 -36.46
CA ALA A 142 28.40 -16.70 -35.90
C ALA A 142 27.98 -15.53 -35.01
N ALA A 143 28.85 -15.21 -34.05
CA ALA A 143 28.85 -13.97 -33.31
C ALA A 143 28.97 -12.78 -34.27
N ARG A 144 28.10 -11.77 -34.07
CA ARG A 144 28.24 -10.44 -34.67
C ARG A 144 28.26 -9.44 -33.54
N ASP A 145 29.38 -8.75 -33.41
CA ASP A 145 29.55 -7.58 -32.56
C ASP A 145 28.53 -6.49 -32.91
N ARG A 146 27.99 -5.83 -31.89
CA ARG A 146 27.22 -4.60 -32.03
C ARG A 146 28.00 -3.42 -31.45
N PRO A 147 27.95 -2.25 -32.11
CA PRO A 147 28.74 -1.09 -31.73
C PRO A 147 28.08 -0.30 -30.59
N GLU A 148 28.93 0.39 -29.83
CA GLU A 148 28.60 1.34 -28.77
C GLU A 148 27.61 2.41 -29.22
N ALA A 149 26.57 2.65 -28.42
CA ALA A 149 25.68 3.79 -28.59
C ALA A 149 25.39 4.48 -27.25
N ALA A 150 26.06 5.63 -27.07
CA ALA A 150 25.59 6.86 -26.45
C ALA A 150 25.05 6.81 -25.01
N GLU A 151 25.99 6.91 -24.07
CA GLU A 151 25.78 7.32 -22.68
C GLU A 151 25.31 8.79 -22.61
N ARG A 152 24.00 9.01 -22.40
CA ARG A 152 23.44 10.33 -22.11
C ARG A 152 23.64 10.67 -20.63
N ARG A 153 24.62 11.54 -20.41
CA ARG A 153 24.93 12.28 -19.18
C ARG A 153 23.67 12.71 -18.41
N ARG A 154 23.46 12.15 -17.22
CA ARG A 154 22.67 12.79 -16.14
C ARG A 154 23.66 13.47 -15.22
N GLY A 155 23.65 14.81 -15.20
CA GLY A 155 24.50 15.61 -14.33
C GLY A 155 24.25 15.27 -12.86
N GLY A 156 25.31 14.84 -12.16
CA GLY A 156 25.33 14.79 -10.71
C GLY A 156 25.42 16.21 -10.13
N PRO A 157 24.81 16.49 -8.96
CA PRO A 157 25.01 17.77 -8.32
C PRO A 157 26.43 17.84 -7.74
N ALA A 158 26.99 19.04 -7.82
CA ALA A 158 28.33 19.41 -7.40
C ALA A 158 28.60 19.07 -5.92
N GLN A 159 29.83 18.66 -5.64
CA GLN A 159 30.41 18.61 -4.29
C GLN A 159 30.41 20.03 -3.71
N GLY A 160 29.39 20.34 -2.92
CA GLY A 160 29.32 21.53 -2.07
C GLY A 160 29.29 21.10 -0.61
N ARG A 161 30.05 21.79 0.24
CA ARG A 161 30.17 21.60 1.70
C ARG A 161 28.85 21.20 2.36
N GLU A 162 28.90 20.21 3.24
CA GLU A 162 27.79 19.80 4.09
C GLU A 162 27.28 20.99 4.94
N PRO A 163 26.01 21.38 4.83
CA PRO A 163 25.42 22.30 5.78
C PRO A 163 24.89 21.52 6.99
N GLY A 164 25.28 21.94 8.19
CA GLY A 164 24.75 21.39 9.44
C GLY A 164 23.28 21.76 9.67
N GLY A 165 22.61 21.05 10.58
CA GLY A 165 21.20 21.24 10.95
C GLY A 165 20.77 22.65 11.41
N GLY A 166 21.69 23.62 11.43
CA GLY A 166 21.41 25.04 11.62
C GLY A 166 20.66 25.70 10.46
N GLU A 167 20.89 25.30 9.19
CA GLU A 167 20.23 25.94 8.03
C GLU A 167 18.70 25.75 8.02
N TYR A 168 18.21 24.65 8.60
CA TYR A 168 16.78 24.40 8.76
C TYR A 168 16.10 25.35 9.75
N ARG A 169 16.84 25.82 10.77
CA ARG A 169 16.31 26.75 11.77
C ARG A 169 16.07 28.14 11.19
N ASP A 170 16.91 28.59 10.27
CA ASP A 170 16.84 29.94 9.71
C ASP A 170 15.84 30.02 8.54
N ALA A 171 15.71 28.96 7.72
CA ALA A 171 14.69 28.88 6.68
C ALA A 171 13.26 28.90 7.24
N ALA A 172 13.04 28.28 8.41
CA ALA A 172 11.75 28.30 9.11
C ALA A 172 11.41 29.67 9.74
N ARG A 173 12.40 30.53 9.97
CA ARG A 173 12.21 31.86 10.58
C ARG A 173 11.81 32.94 9.57
N HIS A 174 12.16 32.78 8.29
CA HIS A 174 11.94 33.81 7.26
C HIS A 174 10.63 33.68 6.46
N ARG A 175 9.93 32.54 6.53
CA ARG A 175 8.54 32.44 6.07
C ARG A 175 7.63 32.71 7.26
N GLY A 176 6.69 33.64 7.12
CA GLY A 176 5.75 34.01 8.18
C GLY A 176 5.21 32.77 8.89
N ARG A 177 5.19 32.82 10.23
CA ARG A 177 4.72 31.74 11.10
C ARG A 177 3.31 31.29 10.66
N GLY A 178 3.23 30.19 9.92
CA GLY A 178 1.95 29.53 9.62
C GLY A 178 1.78 29.03 8.19
N ALA A 179 1.93 27.71 8.04
CA ALA A 179 0.76 26.90 7.69
C ALA A 179 0.04 27.13 6.33
N GLY A 180 0.76 27.52 5.27
CA GLY A 180 0.15 27.71 3.93
C GLY A 180 0.82 26.99 2.75
N SER A 181 1.97 26.34 2.96
CA SER A 181 2.66 25.62 1.87
C SER A 181 2.14 24.20 1.75
N PRO A 182 1.75 23.73 0.54
CA PRO A 182 1.38 22.35 0.33
C PRO A 182 2.45 21.37 0.84
N PRO A 183 2.04 20.20 1.37
CA PRO A 183 2.99 19.19 1.80
C PRO A 183 3.79 18.69 0.59
N ARG A 184 5.11 18.54 0.78
CA ARG A 184 6.02 17.92 -0.18
C ARG A 184 6.51 16.55 0.30
N LEU A 185 6.33 16.23 1.58
CA LEU A 185 6.64 14.93 2.15
C LEU A 185 5.50 14.47 3.07
N ILE A 186 4.97 13.28 2.82
CA ILE A 186 4.14 12.52 3.74
C ILE A 186 4.99 11.43 4.37
N VAL A 187 4.98 11.34 5.69
CA VAL A 187 5.65 10.30 6.45
C VAL A 187 4.60 9.47 7.18
N GLY A 188 4.48 8.19 6.86
CA GLY A 188 3.74 7.25 7.70
C GLY A 188 4.64 6.70 8.78
N LEU A 189 4.26 6.78 10.05
CA LEU A 189 4.98 6.14 11.15
C LEU A 189 4.49 4.72 11.41
N GLY A 190 5.44 3.83 11.73
CA GLY A 190 5.20 2.42 12.03
C GLY A 190 6.50 1.68 12.33
N ASN A 191 6.40 0.44 12.79
CA ASN A 191 7.52 -0.49 12.88
C ASN A 191 7.52 -1.47 11.68
N PRO A 192 8.69 -1.79 11.10
CA PRO A 192 8.80 -2.77 10.03
C PRO A 192 8.70 -4.19 10.58
N GLY A 193 8.15 -5.11 9.79
CA GLY A 193 8.06 -6.53 10.12
C GLY A 193 6.59 -7.02 10.16
N PRO A 194 6.33 -8.28 9.79
CA PRO A 194 4.98 -8.84 9.76
C PRO A 194 4.29 -8.84 11.14
N GLU A 195 5.05 -8.92 12.23
CA GLU A 195 4.57 -8.91 13.61
C GLU A 195 3.96 -7.56 14.01
N TYR A 196 4.43 -6.45 13.42
CA TYR A 196 3.93 -5.10 13.72
C TYR A 196 2.84 -4.63 12.75
N ALA A 197 2.68 -5.31 11.61
CA ALA A 197 1.84 -4.87 10.50
C ALA A 197 0.39 -4.58 10.90
N ALA A 198 -0.15 -5.32 11.88
CA ALA A 198 -1.52 -5.17 12.36
C ALA A 198 -1.64 -4.41 13.69
N THR A 199 -0.55 -3.79 14.19
CA THR A 199 -0.54 -3.10 15.48
C THR A 199 -1.03 -1.66 15.39
N ARG A 200 -1.63 -1.13 16.47
CA ARG A 200 -2.05 0.29 16.55
C ARG A 200 -0.94 1.26 16.14
N HIS A 201 0.31 0.94 16.50
CA HIS A 201 1.47 1.78 16.22
C HIS A 201 1.84 1.89 14.73
N ASN A 202 1.26 1.04 13.88
CA ASN A 202 1.43 1.08 12.42
C ASN A 202 0.30 1.83 11.71
N CYS A 203 -0.58 2.52 12.44
CA CYS A 203 -1.66 3.29 11.84
C CYS A 203 -1.17 4.36 10.84
N GLY A 204 -0.01 4.96 11.11
CA GLY A 204 0.65 5.88 10.18
C GLY A 204 1.06 5.23 8.85
N PHE A 205 1.59 4.00 8.88
CA PHE A 205 1.84 3.21 7.66
C PHE A 205 0.56 2.92 6.89
N TRP A 206 -0.49 2.46 7.57
CA TRP A 206 -1.77 2.14 6.91
C TRP A 206 -2.30 3.34 6.14
N LEU A 207 -2.30 4.52 6.78
CA LEU A 207 -2.78 5.73 6.12
C LEU A 207 -1.87 6.18 4.96
N ALA A 208 -0.55 6.09 5.13
CA ALA A 208 0.39 6.43 4.05
C ALA A 208 0.23 5.50 2.83
N GLU A 209 0.01 4.20 3.05
CA GLU A 209 -0.26 3.22 1.98
C GLU A 209 -1.60 3.49 1.29
N ILE A 210 -2.64 3.83 2.06
CA ILE A 210 -3.95 4.24 1.50
C ILE A 210 -3.80 5.46 0.60
N ILE A 211 -3.07 6.49 1.05
CA ILE A 211 -2.82 7.70 0.26
C ILE A 211 -1.97 7.37 -0.97
N ALA A 212 -0.92 6.56 -0.83
CA ALA A 212 -0.09 6.14 -1.96
C ALA A 212 -0.90 5.39 -3.02
N GLY A 213 -1.76 4.46 -2.61
CA GLY A 213 -2.67 3.72 -3.49
C GLY A 213 -3.66 4.64 -4.21
N HIS A 214 -4.27 5.60 -3.49
CA HIS A 214 -5.16 6.59 -4.08
C HIS A 214 -4.47 7.45 -5.14
N LEU A 215 -3.19 7.77 -4.95
CA LEU A 215 -2.39 8.56 -5.87
C LEU A 215 -1.70 7.74 -6.98
N GLY A 216 -1.91 6.41 -7.01
CA GLY A 216 -1.23 5.54 -7.97
C GLY A 216 0.29 5.49 -7.77
N VAL A 217 0.77 5.75 -6.57
CA VAL A 217 2.20 5.80 -6.22
C VAL A 217 2.65 4.41 -5.75
N ALA A 218 3.60 3.82 -6.47
CA ALA A 218 4.27 2.60 -6.02
C ALA A 218 5.36 2.94 -5.00
N LEU A 219 5.26 2.36 -3.80
CA LEU A 219 6.29 2.44 -2.77
C LEU A 219 7.38 1.40 -3.04
N ARG A 220 8.64 1.84 -3.13
CA ARG A 220 9.80 0.98 -3.41
C ARG A 220 10.85 1.15 -2.32
N ARG A 221 11.56 0.07 -2.01
CA ARG A 221 12.63 0.12 -1.01
C ARG A 221 13.79 0.97 -1.52
N GLU A 222 14.11 2.02 -0.79
CA GLU A 222 15.21 2.94 -1.06
C GLU A 222 16.17 2.93 0.14
N ALA A 223 17.27 2.19 0.02
CA ALA A 223 18.21 1.98 1.13
C ALA A 223 18.79 3.30 1.69
N ARG A 224 19.08 4.26 0.81
CA ARG A 224 19.59 5.60 1.16
C ARG A 224 18.64 6.44 2.02
N PHE A 225 17.35 6.12 2.02
CA PHE A 225 16.33 6.79 2.82
C PHE A 225 15.80 5.91 3.94
N HIS A 226 16.41 4.74 4.16
CA HIS A 226 16.03 3.78 5.18
C HIS A 226 14.54 3.42 5.16
N GLY A 227 13.90 3.38 3.99
CA GLY A 227 12.45 3.32 3.91
C GLY A 227 11.88 2.78 2.60
N LEU A 228 10.57 2.59 2.59
CA LEU A 228 9.78 2.49 1.35
C LEU A 228 9.42 3.91 0.92
N VAL A 229 9.72 4.24 -0.32
CA VAL A 229 9.58 5.59 -0.86
C VAL A 229 8.83 5.55 -2.18
N GLY A 230 7.96 6.52 -2.38
CA GLY A 230 7.30 6.77 -3.66
C GLY A 230 7.17 8.25 -3.93
N GLN A 231 7.05 8.61 -5.20
CA GLN A 231 6.85 9.99 -5.64
C GLN A 231 5.56 10.09 -6.46
N ALA A 232 4.67 10.99 -6.06
CA ALA A 232 3.52 11.35 -6.87
C ALA A 232 3.94 12.35 -7.95
N ARG A 233 3.59 12.04 -9.21
CA ARG A 233 3.72 12.97 -10.33
C ARG A 233 2.47 13.85 -10.34
N GLY A 234 2.53 14.98 -9.64
CA GLY A 234 1.40 15.89 -9.43
C GLY A 234 0.79 15.77 -8.04
N GLY A 235 0.41 16.91 -7.46
CA GLY A 235 0.08 17.07 -6.04
C GLY A 235 1.30 17.54 -5.23
N GLY A 236 1.13 18.63 -4.45
CA GLY A 236 2.22 19.33 -3.75
C GLY A 236 2.85 20.47 -4.57
N ALA A 237 3.53 21.40 -3.89
CA ALA A 237 4.17 22.57 -4.48
C ALA A 237 5.33 22.16 -5.41
N ASP A 238 5.40 22.71 -6.64
CA ASP A 238 6.42 22.79 -7.72
C ASP A 238 7.60 21.78 -7.85
N GLY A 239 7.74 20.81 -6.95
CA GLY A 239 8.83 19.84 -6.85
C GLY A 239 8.36 18.43 -6.49
N GLY A 240 7.05 18.16 -6.61
CA GLY A 240 6.41 16.87 -6.37
C GLY A 240 6.23 16.50 -4.90
N LEU A 241 5.32 15.55 -4.67
CA LEU A 241 5.04 14.97 -3.35
C LEU A 241 5.77 13.64 -3.20
N TRP A 242 6.45 13.49 -2.08
CA TRP A 242 7.09 12.26 -1.64
C TRP A 242 6.25 11.58 -0.56
N ILE A 243 6.22 10.26 -0.58
CA ILE A 243 5.65 9.43 0.49
C ILE A 243 6.76 8.54 1.01
N LEU A 244 6.94 8.53 2.33
CA LEU A 244 7.97 7.77 3.03
C LEU A 244 7.34 6.93 4.13
N LEU A 245 7.64 5.64 4.13
CA LEU A 245 7.45 4.74 5.26
C LEU A 245 8.84 4.33 5.75
N PRO A 246 9.34 4.88 6.87
CA PRO A 246 10.61 4.48 7.45
C PRO A 246 10.62 2.98 7.77
N GLN A 247 11.60 2.25 7.24
CA GLN A 247 11.84 0.84 7.56
C GLN A 247 12.87 0.71 8.71
N THR A 248 12.93 1.71 9.58
CA THR A 248 13.66 1.71 10.85
C THR A 248 12.71 1.34 11.99
N TYR A 249 13.22 0.99 13.17
CA TYR A 249 12.36 1.01 14.36
C TYR A 249 11.82 2.42 14.62
N MET A 250 10.65 2.49 15.26
CA MET A 250 9.91 3.73 15.48
C MET A 250 10.79 4.83 16.10
N ASN A 251 11.60 4.49 17.09
CA ASN A 251 12.50 5.41 17.79
C ASN A 251 13.70 5.92 16.95
N ARG A 252 13.80 5.52 15.68
CA ARG A 252 14.82 5.96 14.71
C ARG A 252 14.20 6.51 13.42
N SER A 253 12.91 6.83 13.44
CA SER A 253 12.18 7.33 12.26
C SER A 253 12.75 8.64 11.70
N GLY A 254 13.30 9.50 12.56
CA GLY A 254 13.92 10.77 12.20
C GLY A 254 15.13 10.62 11.29
N GLN A 255 15.87 9.51 11.36
CA GLN A 255 16.97 9.22 10.45
C GLN A 255 16.48 9.13 8.99
N ALA A 256 15.41 8.39 8.76
CA ALA A 256 14.80 8.24 7.44
C ALA A 256 14.20 9.56 6.93
N VAL A 257 13.49 10.27 7.81
CA VAL A 257 12.84 11.54 7.47
C VAL A 257 13.88 12.61 7.10
N LEU A 258 14.94 12.75 7.89
CA LEU A 258 16.01 13.71 7.63
C LEU A 258 16.75 13.38 6.34
N ALA A 259 17.09 12.11 6.10
CA ALA A 259 17.79 11.69 4.89
C ALA A 259 17.04 12.10 3.61
N LEU A 260 15.72 11.87 3.56
CA LEU A 260 14.90 12.25 2.42
C LEU A 260 14.68 13.76 2.33
N ALA A 261 14.34 14.39 3.46
CA ALA A 261 14.07 15.83 3.50
C ALA A 261 15.30 16.65 3.09
N HIS A 262 16.48 16.25 3.52
CA HIS A 262 17.75 16.87 3.13
C HIS A 262 18.03 16.70 1.65
N PHE A 263 17.92 15.47 1.13
CA PHE A 263 18.19 15.16 -0.27
C PHE A 263 17.32 15.97 -1.24
N TYR A 264 16.02 16.12 -0.93
CA TYR A 264 15.06 16.84 -1.78
C TYR A 264 14.79 18.30 -1.36
N ARG A 265 15.55 18.81 -0.38
CA ARG A 265 15.42 20.16 0.17
C ARG A 265 13.98 20.48 0.57
N ILE A 266 13.38 19.57 1.33
CA ILE A 266 12.04 19.69 1.87
C ILE A 266 12.15 20.32 3.25
N LEU A 267 11.45 21.44 3.45
CA LEU A 267 11.43 22.15 4.73
C LEU A 267 10.47 21.47 5.72
N PRO A 268 10.70 21.58 7.05
CA PRO A 268 9.84 20.97 8.07
C PRO A 268 8.36 21.34 7.95
N ASP A 269 8.05 22.57 7.58
CA ASP A 269 6.68 23.06 7.38
C ASP A 269 5.97 22.44 6.16
N GLN A 270 6.72 21.76 5.29
CA GLN A 270 6.25 20.99 4.14
C GLN A 270 6.14 19.48 4.44
N ILE A 271 6.41 19.05 5.67
CA ILE A 271 6.33 17.66 6.10
C ILE A 271 5.00 17.42 6.82
N LEU A 272 4.27 16.39 6.40
CA LEU A 272 3.07 15.87 7.05
C LEU A 272 3.36 14.48 7.61
N VAL A 273 3.37 14.35 8.94
CA VAL A 273 3.59 13.08 9.65
C VAL A 273 2.25 12.47 10.05
N LEU A 274 2.02 11.22 9.64
CA LEU A 274 0.84 10.42 9.95
C LEU A 274 1.22 9.45 11.07
N HIS A 275 0.49 9.47 12.19
CA HIS A 275 0.83 8.64 13.35
C HIS A 275 -0.39 8.30 14.20
N ASP A 276 -0.25 7.26 15.03
CA ASP A 276 -1.22 6.90 16.05
C ASP A 276 -1.20 7.87 17.23
N GLU A 277 -2.38 8.12 17.78
CA GLU A 277 -2.60 9.05 18.87
C GLU A 277 -3.45 8.42 19.96
N ILE A 278 -2.82 8.22 21.12
CA ILE A 278 -3.44 7.55 22.27
C ILE A 278 -4.43 8.45 22.99
N ASP A 279 -4.24 9.78 22.93
CA ASP A 279 -5.13 10.75 23.57
C ASP A 279 -6.46 10.91 22.82
N LEU A 280 -6.55 10.37 21.60
CA LEU A 280 -7.76 10.41 20.78
C LEU A 280 -8.39 9.01 20.75
N PRO A 281 -9.70 8.89 20.99
CA PRO A 281 -10.37 7.60 20.86
C PRO A 281 -10.37 7.15 19.39
N PRO A 282 -10.52 5.83 19.14
CA PRO A 282 -10.76 5.30 17.81
C PRO A 282 -11.83 6.08 17.05
N GLY A 283 -11.65 6.21 15.74
CA GLY A 283 -12.54 7.00 14.90
C GLY A 283 -12.31 8.52 14.91
N GLN A 284 -11.54 9.08 15.85
CA GLN A 284 -11.24 10.52 15.85
C GLN A 284 -9.93 10.84 15.13
N LEU A 285 -9.91 11.96 14.41
CA LEU A 285 -8.73 12.49 13.75
C LEU A 285 -8.45 13.87 14.29
N ARG A 286 -7.17 14.25 14.26
CA ARG A 286 -6.80 15.65 14.46
C ARG A 286 -5.62 16.05 13.62
N LEU A 287 -5.80 17.07 12.78
CA LEU A 287 -4.72 17.73 12.08
C LEU A 287 -4.16 18.85 12.95
N LYS A 288 -2.84 18.90 13.11
CA LYS A 288 -2.14 19.89 13.94
C LYS A 288 -0.80 20.29 13.34
N PHE A 289 -0.48 21.57 13.38
CA PHE A 289 0.88 22.08 13.12
C PHE A 289 1.61 22.26 14.44
N GLY A 290 2.83 21.74 14.55
CA GLY A 290 3.68 21.95 15.72
C GLY A 290 3.10 21.48 17.06
N GLY A 291 3.75 21.89 18.15
CA GLY A 291 3.35 21.58 19.53
C GLY A 291 3.86 20.24 20.05
N GLY A 292 3.53 19.90 21.29
CA GLY A 292 4.07 18.75 22.02
C GLY A 292 3.92 17.40 21.32
N LEU A 293 4.85 16.49 21.60
CA LEU A 293 5.03 15.22 20.89
C LEU A 293 4.31 14.02 21.55
N GLY A 294 3.55 14.26 22.63
CA GLY A 294 2.68 13.26 23.25
C GLY A 294 3.39 12.00 23.76
N GLY A 295 4.69 12.06 24.04
CA GLY A 295 5.47 10.88 24.43
C GLY A 295 5.83 9.94 23.28
N HIS A 296 5.32 10.15 22.07
CA HIS A 296 5.51 9.29 20.90
C HIS A 296 6.97 9.28 20.42
N ASN A 297 7.60 8.10 20.42
CA ASN A 297 9.04 7.97 20.17
C ASN A 297 9.45 8.35 18.73
N GLY A 298 8.64 8.03 17.72
CA GLY A 298 8.90 8.46 16.34
C GLY A 298 8.87 9.98 16.16
N LEU A 299 7.88 10.66 16.73
CA LEU A 299 7.80 12.13 16.72
C LEU A 299 8.97 12.79 17.47
N LYS A 300 9.38 12.23 18.62
CA LYS A 300 10.58 12.69 19.35
C LYS A 300 11.82 12.62 18.50
N ASP A 301 12.01 11.48 17.82
CA ASP A 301 13.19 11.26 16.99
C ASP A 301 13.20 12.16 15.74
N ILE A 302 12.04 12.33 15.08
CA ILE A 302 11.89 13.28 13.96
C ILE A 302 12.21 14.71 14.40
N ALA A 303 11.63 15.17 15.51
CA ALA A 303 11.87 16.53 16.00
C ALA A 303 13.33 16.75 16.39
N GLY A 304 13.99 15.72 16.95
CA GLY A 304 15.41 15.75 17.27
C GLY A 304 16.29 15.91 16.03
N HIS A 305 16.01 15.15 14.96
CA HIS A 305 16.77 15.20 13.71
C HIS A 305 16.50 16.46 12.88
N LEU A 306 15.25 16.93 12.85
CA LEU A 306 14.88 18.17 12.14
C LEU A 306 15.25 19.44 12.92
N GLY A 307 15.56 19.33 14.21
CA GLY A 307 15.87 20.48 15.08
C GLY A 307 14.68 21.40 15.37
N THR A 308 13.46 20.99 15.00
CA THR A 308 12.21 21.73 15.20
C THR A 308 11.01 20.78 15.33
N GLN A 309 9.94 21.27 15.95
CA GLN A 309 8.63 20.59 15.99
C GLN A 309 7.67 21.15 14.94
N ASP A 310 8.07 22.15 14.18
CA ASP A 310 7.23 22.93 13.25
C ASP A 310 6.98 22.18 11.93
N PHE A 311 6.32 21.03 12.05
CA PHE A 311 5.83 20.21 10.95
C PHE A 311 4.37 19.81 11.21
N TRP A 312 3.67 19.41 10.15
CA TRP A 312 2.28 18.98 10.23
C TRP A 312 2.16 17.56 10.74
N ARG A 313 1.08 17.30 11.49
CA ARG A 313 0.78 15.98 12.05
C ARG A 313 -0.69 15.67 11.85
N LEU A 314 -0.98 14.53 11.23
CA LEU A 314 -2.31 13.93 11.18
C LEU A 314 -2.36 12.82 12.22
N ARG A 315 -3.04 13.12 13.32
CA ARG A 315 -3.16 12.28 14.51
C ARG A 315 -4.34 11.35 14.32
N VAL A 316 -4.12 10.05 14.30
CA VAL A 316 -5.17 9.03 14.19
C VAL A 316 -5.45 8.43 15.55
N GLY A 317 -6.67 8.59 16.05
CA GLY A 317 -7.05 8.09 17.37
C GLY A 317 -7.01 6.57 17.43
N VAL A 318 -6.28 6.05 18.40
CA VAL A 318 -6.19 4.60 18.68
C VAL A 318 -6.63 4.25 20.10
N GLY A 319 -6.98 5.25 20.92
CA GLY A 319 -7.39 5.07 22.31
C GLY A 319 -6.23 4.93 23.30
N HIS A 320 -6.57 4.94 24.58
CA HIS A 320 -5.62 4.82 25.69
C HIS A 320 -5.98 3.62 26.57
N PRO A 321 -5.01 2.84 27.06
CA PRO A 321 -5.26 1.67 27.93
C PRO A 321 -5.71 2.02 29.37
N GLY A 322 -6.05 3.27 29.66
CA GLY A 322 -6.29 3.77 31.03
C GLY A 322 -5.01 3.95 31.88
N ASP A 323 -4.07 3.01 31.85
CA ASP A 323 -2.78 3.10 32.58
C ASP A 323 -1.63 3.56 31.67
N ARG A 324 -0.90 4.59 32.10
CA ARG A 324 0.27 5.12 31.40
C ARG A 324 1.39 4.08 31.24
N ASN A 325 1.52 3.14 32.17
CA ASN A 325 2.56 2.12 32.14
C ASN A 325 2.29 1.05 31.06
N GLU A 326 1.04 0.89 30.63
CA GLU A 326 0.65 -0.11 29.64
C GLU A 326 0.70 0.43 28.19
N VAL A 327 0.90 1.73 28.00
CA VAL A 327 0.85 2.40 26.69
C VAL A 327 1.75 1.71 25.66
N ILE A 328 2.99 1.35 26.03
CA ILE A 328 3.93 0.70 25.11
C ILE A 328 3.39 -0.65 24.63
N SER A 329 2.87 -1.47 25.55
CA SER A 329 2.31 -2.78 25.22
C SER A 329 1.00 -2.65 24.42
N TYR A 330 0.19 -1.64 24.74
CA TYR A 330 -1.08 -1.36 24.07
C TYR A 330 -0.91 -0.99 22.60
N VAL A 331 0.01 -0.07 22.29
CA VAL A 331 0.22 0.37 20.89
C VAL A 331 0.84 -0.73 20.03
N LEU A 332 1.59 -1.65 20.62
CA LEU A 332 2.20 -2.80 19.93
C LEU A 332 1.24 -4.00 19.77
N LYS A 333 -0.05 -3.84 20.11
CA LYS A 333 -1.08 -4.86 19.89
C LYS A 333 -2.08 -4.43 18.82
N PRO A 334 -2.72 -5.38 18.11
CA PRO A 334 -3.82 -5.07 17.20
C PRO A 334 -5.02 -4.43 17.92
N PRO A 335 -5.74 -3.50 17.26
CA PRO A 335 -7.04 -3.03 17.72
C PRO A 335 -8.04 -4.16 17.92
N ARG A 336 -9.01 -3.97 18.82
CA ARG A 336 -10.20 -4.83 18.85
C ARG A 336 -10.99 -4.63 17.56
N GLN A 337 -11.85 -5.58 17.20
CA GLN A 337 -12.61 -5.52 15.94
C GLN A 337 -13.44 -4.24 15.80
N GLU A 338 -14.10 -3.81 16.87
CA GLU A 338 -14.90 -2.57 16.91
C GLU A 338 -14.01 -1.32 16.73
N GLU A 339 -12.89 -1.26 17.47
CA GLU A 339 -11.91 -0.17 17.34
C GLU A 339 -11.30 -0.12 15.94
N GLN A 340 -11.00 -1.28 15.34
CA GLN A 340 -10.48 -1.38 13.98
C GLN A 340 -11.47 -0.81 12.97
N ALA A 341 -12.77 -1.10 13.11
CA ALA A 341 -13.79 -0.56 12.23
C ALA A 341 -13.89 0.98 12.33
N GLU A 342 -13.76 1.53 13.54
CA GLU A 342 -13.72 2.97 13.74
C GLU A 342 -12.46 3.62 13.17
N ILE A 343 -11.29 3.02 13.42
CA ILE A 343 -10.00 3.46 12.86
C ILE A 343 -10.08 3.45 11.33
N ASP A 344 -10.50 2.33 10.72
CA ASP A 344 -10.65 2.20 9.27
C ASP A 344 -11.55 3.30 8.70
N GLY A 345 -12.71 3.55 9.32
CA GLY A 345 -13.60 4.62 8.92
C GLY A 345 -12.97 6.02 9.06
N SER A 346 -12.07 6.21 10.02
CA SER A 346 -11.28 7.45 10.13
C SER A 346 -10.24 7.55 9.01
N LEU A 347 -9.56 6.48 8.63
CA LEU A 347 -8.60 6.50 7.53
C LEU A 347 -9.27 6.88 6.20
N ASP A 348 -10.50 6.39 5.97
CA ASP A 348 -11.30 6.79 4.81
C ASP A 348 -11.60 8.30 4.82
N ARG A 349 -12.04 8.86 5.95
CA ARG A 349 -12.27 10.30 6.09
C ARG A 349 -10.99 11.13 5.95
N ALA A 350 -9.86 10.62 6.45
CA ALA A 350 -8.57 11.24 6.27
C ALA A 350 -8.23 11.38 4.77
N LEU A 351 -8.42 10.30 4.00
CA LEU A 351 -8.22 10.30 2.56
C LEU A 351 -9.15 11.28 1.83
N GLU A 352 -10.42 11.39 2.22
CA GLU A 352 -11.37 12.35 1.62
C GLU A 352 -10.91 13.82 1.76
N THR A 353 -10.09 14.13 2.76
CA THR A 353 -9.53 15.48 2.94
C THR A 353 -8.25 15.74 2.16
N TRP A 354 -7.69 14.71 1.51
CA TRP A 354 -6.47 14.83 0.72
C TRP A 354 -6.48 15.99 -0.30
N PRO A 355 -7.57 16.26 -1.07
CA PRO A 355 -7.59 17.37 -2.01
C PRO A 355 -7.36 18.75 -1.38
N LEU A 356 -7.74 18.94 -0.11
CA LEU A 356 -7.48 20.18 0.64
C LEU A 356 -6.02 20.23 1.09
N LEU A 357 -5.53 19.12 1.66
CA LEU A 357 -4.14 19.00 2.11
C LEU A 357 -3.16 19.22 0.96
N ALA A 358 -3.42 18.63 -0.21
CA ALA A 358 -2.57 18.74 -1.41
C ALA A 358 -2.44 20.19 -1.93
N LYS A 359 -3.38 21.07 -1.58
CA LYS A 359 -3.35 22.51 -1.91
C LYS A 359 -2.82 23.39 -0.78
N GLY A 360 -2.49 22.82 0.38
CA GLY A 360 -2.12 23.60 1.57
C GLY A 360 -3.31 24.31 2.22
N GLU A 361 -4.56 23.91 1.93
CA GLU A 361 -5.78 24.47 2.54
C GLU A 361 -6.01 23.89 3.94
N TYR A 362 -5.01 24.03 4.81
CA TYR A 362 -4.99 23.45 6.14
C TYR A 362 -6.13 23.89 7.06
N PRO A 363 -6.58 25.17 7.07
CA PRO A 363 -7.73 25.57 7.90
C PRO A 363 -9.00 24.77 7.57
N SER A 364 -9.31 24.61 6.28
CA SER A 364 -10.48 23.84 5.83
C SER A 364 -10.30 22.33 6.09
N ALA A 365 -9.08 21.80 5.91
CA ALA A 365 -8.79 20.41 6.27
C ALA A 365 -8.96 20.18 7.79
N MET A 366 -8.49 21.10 8.63
CA MET A 366 -8.66 21.05 10.09
C MET A 366 -10.14 21.08 10.48
N GLN A 367 -10.94 21.95 9.87
CA GLN A 367 -12.38 22.03 10.15
C GLN A 367 -13.06 20.67 9.88
N LYS A 368 -12.72 20.00 8.77
CA LYS A 368 -13.27 18.68 8.45
C LYS A 368 -12.76 17.58 9.36
N LEU A 369 -11.45 17.51 9.60
CA LEU A 369 -10.80 16.40 10.32
C LEU A 369 -11.02 16.47 11.83
N ASN A 370 -11.01 17.66 12.41
CA ASN A 370 -11.06 17.84 13.86
C ASN A 370 -12.50 17.81 14.41
N THR A 371 -13.50 17.81 13.52
CA THR A 371 -14.90 17.69 13.93
C THR A 371 -15.20 16.23 14.28
N ARG A 372 -15.85 16.00 15.43
CA ARG A 372 -16.25 14.66 15.84
C ARG A 372 -17.19 14.06 14.78
N PRO A 373 -16.96 12.80 14.36
CA PRO A 373 -17.90 12.11 13.47
C PRO A 373 -19.28 12.08 14.13
N LYS A 374 -20.35 12.32 13.36
CA LYS A 374 -21.70 12.02 13.85
C LYS A 374 -21.77 10.52 14.15
N PRO A 375 -22.35 10.10 15.30
CA PRO A 375 -22.62 8.69 15.54
C PRO A 375 -23.39 8.13 14.35
N GLN A 376 -22.92 7.03 13.76
CA GLN A 376 -23.76 6.30 12.83
C GLN A 376 -24.94 5.81 13.65
N ALA A 377 -26.16 6.25 13.30
CA ALA A 377 -27.36 5.72 13.90
C ALA A 377 -27.30 4.20 13.76
N ALA A 378 -27.28 3.49 14.90
CA ALA A 378 -27.41 2.05 14.91
C ALA A 378 -28.66 1.73 14.09
N GLY A 379 -28.47 0.98 13.00
CA GLY A 379 -29.57 0.59 12.13
C GLY A 379 -30.66 0.00 13.00
N SER A 380 -31.84 0.63 12.97
CA SER A 380 -33.05 0.12 13.59
C SER A 380 -33.29 -1.29 13.07
N ALA A 381 -32.91 -2.27 13.90
CA ALA A 381 -33.48 -3.59 13.84
C ALA A 381 -34.90 -3.45 14.38
N ASP A 382 -35.81 -2.98 13.52
CA ASP A 382 -37.24 -3.09 13.76
C ASP A 382 -37.92 -3.37 12.44
N GLY A 383 -38.23 -4.65 12.26
CA GLY A 383 -38.76 -5.24 11.04
C GLY A 383 -39.19 -6.68 11.32
N SER A 384 -39.90 -6.88 12.44
CA SER A 384 -40.62 -8.09 12.74
C SER A 384 -41.74 -7.80 13.74
N ASN A 385 -42.94 -7.51 13.23
CA ASN A 385 -44.09 -8.37 13.47
C ASN A 385 -45.14 -8.16 12.37
#